data_AF-A0A3D0N990-F1
#
_entry.id   AF-A0A3D0N990-F1
#
_cell.length_a   1.000
_cell.length_b   1.000
_cell.length_c   1.000
_cell.angle_alpha   90.00
_cell.angle_beta   90.00
_cell.angle_gamma   90.00
#
_symmetry.space_group_name_H-M   'P 1'
#
loop_
_entity.id
_entity.type
_entity.pdbx_description
1 polymer ?
#
loop_
_entity_poly.entity_id
_entity_poly.type
_entity_poly.pdbx_seq_one_letter_code
_entity_poly.pdbx_strand_id
1 'polypeptide(L)'
;DSTDPVKVCQNGVKKAKENDANVVILDTAGRLAIDEELMAQLVSIDRKVQPHQVFLVVDGMTGQDAVNSAKAFNEALELDGVIMTKLDGDARGGA
;
A
#
# COMPACT_ATOMS: atom_id res chain seq x y z
N ASP A 1 21.28 4.98 8.67
CA ASP A 1 19.99 4.62 9.27
C ASP A 1 19.25 3.59 8.43
N SER A 2 19.15 2.38 8.97
CA SER A 2 18.40 1.25 8.43
C SER A 2 16.89 1.36 8.64
N THR A 3 16.40 2.50 9.13
CA THR A 3 15.00 2.75 9.49
C THR A 3 14.24 3.63 8.50
N ASP A 4 14.94 4.28 7.55
CA ASP A 4 14.29 5.07 6.49
C ASP A 4 13.53 4.14 5.52
N PRO A 5 12.18 4.17 5.48
CA PRO A 5 11.40 3.23 4.68
C PRO A 5 11.70 3.28 3.19
N VAL A 6 12.08 4.46 2.67
CA VAL A 6 12.49 4.62 1.27
C VAL A 6 13.76 3.80 1.01
N LYS A 7 14.77 3.94 1.88
CA LYS A 7 16.04 3.20 1.73
C LYS A 7 15.82 1.70 1.88
N VAL A 8 14.96 1.28 2.80
CA VAL A 8 14.61 -0.14 2.98
C VAL A 8 14.02 -0.69 1.67
N CYS A 9 13.05 0.01 1.07
CA CYS A 9 12.44 -0.42 -0.20
C CYS A 9 13.45 -0.45 -1.35
N GLN A 10 14.28 0.59 -1.50
CA GLN A 10 15.31 0.64 -2.55
C GLN A 10 16.32 -0.50 -2.41
N ASN A 11 16.76 -0.79 -1.19
CA ASN A 11 17.67 -1.90 -0.91
C ASN A 11 16.99 -3.26 -1.19
N GLY A 12 15.70 -3.40 -0.86
CA GLY A 12 14.91 -4.59 -1.17
C GLY A 12 14.83 -4.86 -2.67
N VAL A 13 14.51 -3.83 -3.47
CA VAL A 13 14.49 -3.93 -4.94
C VAL A 13 15.88 -4.26 -5.49
N LYS A 14 16.94 -3.60 -4.99
CA LYS A 14 18.31 -3.90 -5.41
C LYS A 14 18.68 -5.35 -5.13
N LYS A 15 18.37 -5.84 -3.92
CA LYS A 15 18.68 -7.21 -3.52
C LYS A 15 17.89 -8.25 -4.31
N ALA A 16 16.62 -7.96 -4.62
CA ALA A 16 15.80 -8.80 -5.49
C ALA A 16 16.41 -8.92 -6.90
N LYS A 17 16.90 -7.81 -7.47
CA LYS A 17 17.61 -7.82 -8.77
C LYS A 17 18.92 -8.62 -8.72
N GLU A 18 19.71 -8.49 -7.65
CA GLU A 18 20.94 -9.27 -7.47
C GLU A 18 20.69 -10.78 -7.34
N ASN A 19 19.49 -11.19 -6.93
CA ASN A 19 19.10 -12.58 -6.74
C ASN A 19 18.26 -13.14 -7.91
N ASP A 20 18.18 -12.42 -9.04
CA ASP A 20 17.35 -12.79 -10.21
C ASP A 20 15.87 -13.07 -9.88
N ALA A 21 15.33 -12.41 -8.85
CA ALA A 21 13.93 -12.56 -8.48
C ALA A 21 13.02 -11.90 -9.52
N ASN A 22 11.95 -12.60 -9.93
CA ASN A 22 10.99 -12.05 -10.88
C ASN A 22 10.02 -11.03 -10.25
N VAL A 23 9.75 -11.17 -8.94
CA VAL A 23 8.77 -10.37 -8.21
C VAL A 23 9.35 -9.96 -6.86
N VAL A 24 9.08 -8.72 -6.46
CA VAL A 24 9.34 -8.20 -5.12
C VAL A 24 8.07 -7.54 -4.60
N ILE A 25 7.69 -7.87 -3.37
CA ILE A 25 6.57 -7.24 -2.67
C ILE A 25 7.14 -6.32 -1.60
N LEU A 26 6.74 -5.05 -1.64
CA LEU A 26 7.13 -4.05 -0.68
C LEU A 26 5.98 -3.88 0.31
N ASP A 27 6.14 -4.44 1.51
CA ASP A 27 5.16 -4.29 2.59
C ASP A 27 5.42 -2.97 3.34
N THR A 28 4.39 -2.15 3.45
CA THR A 28 4.45 -0.84 4.11
C THR A 28 3.58 -0.87 5.37
N ALA A 29 4.00 -0.14 6.41
CA ALA A 29 3.18 -0.01 7.61
C ALA A 29 1.77 0.50 7.28
N GLY A 30 0.74 -0.09 7.92
CA GLY A 30 -0.65 0.32 7.80
C GLY A 30 -0.86 1.77 8.25
N ARG A 31 -1.69 2.51 7.51
CA ARG A 31 -1.89 3.95 7.68
C ARG A 31 -3.36 4.31 7.58
N LEU A 32 -3.77 5.32 8.33
CA LEU A 32 -5.04 5.98 8.10
C LEU A 32 -4.84 7.05 7.03
N ALA A 33 -5.81 7.21 6.12
CA ALA A 33 -5.72 8.19 5.05
C ALA A 33 -5.58 9.65 5.55
N ILE A 34 -5.98 9.90 6.80
CA ILE A 34 -5.88 11.21 7.46
C ILE A 34 -4.49 11.51 8.03
N ASP A 35 -3.58 10.54 8.05
CA ASP A 35 -2.23 10.74 8.57
C ASP A 35 -1.33 11.32 7.48
N GLU A 36 -1.24 12.65 7.44
CA GLU A 36 -0.51 13.38 6.41
C GLU A 36 0.99 13.05 6.37
N GLU A 37 1.63 12.87 7.53
CA GLU A 37 3.06 12.57 7.60
C GLU A 37 3.34 11.19 6.99
N LEU A 38 2.53 10.20 7.37
CA LEU A 38 2.65 8.87 6.81
C LEU A 38 2.23 8.87 5.33
N MET A 39 1.20 9.58 4.90
CA MET A 39 0.87 9.68 3.47
C MET A 39 2.02 10.29 2.66
N ALA A 40 2.66 11.34 3.16
CA ALA A 40 3.83 11.94 2.51
C ALA A 40 5.00 10.95 2.37
N GLN A 41 5.21 10.10 3.36
CA GLN A 41 6.23 9.06 3.29
C GLN A 41 5.89 7.97 2.27
N LEU A 42 4.62 7.55 2.14
CA LEU A 42 4.20 6.62 1.08
C LEU A 42 4.43 7.22 -0.31
N VAL A 43 4.07 8.49 -0.51
CA VAL A 43 4.32 9.21 -1.77
C VAL A 43 5.82 9.28 -2.08
N SER A 44 6.66 9.43 -1.06
CA SER A 44 8.12 9.40 -1.21
C SER A 44 8.63 8.01 -1.62
N ILE A 45 8.06 6.93 -1.07
CA ILE A 45 8.38 5.56 -1.48
C ILE A 45 7.98 5.35 -2.93
N ASP A 46 6.73 5.64 -3.29
CA ASP A 46 6.21 5.48 -4.65
C ASP A 46 7.09 6.20 -5.69
N ARG A 47 7.34 7.51 -5.48
CA ARG A 47 8.15 8.31 -6.41
C ARG A 47 9.59 7.84 -6.56
N LYS A 48 10.23 7.38 -5.47
CA LYS A 48 11.66 7.04 -5.46
C LYS A 48 11.96 5.58 -5.78
N VAL A 49 10.98 4.70 -5.59
CA VAL A 49 11.11 3.26 -5.84
C VAL A 49 10.46 2.88 -7.17
N GLN A 50 9.44 3.64 -7.61
CA GLN A 50 8.69 3.44 -8.84
C GLN A 50 8.20 1.98 -8.99
N PRO A 51 7.38 1.50 -8.03
CA PRO A 51 6.79 0.16 -8.13
C PRO A 51 5.94 0.05 -9.40
N HIS A 52 5.91 -1.14 -10.00
CA HIS A 52 5.09 -1.38 -11.20
C HIS A 52 3.59 -1.38 -10.89
N GLN A 53 3.22 -1.72 -9.66
CA GLN A 53 1.86 -1.84 -9.19
C GLN A 53 1.75 -1.36 -7.74
N VAL A 54 0.74 -0.55 -7.44
CA VAL A 54 0.40 -0.09 -6.08
C VAL A 54 -1.00 -0.59 -5.72
N PHE A 55 -1.07 -1.42 -4.69
CA PHE A 55 -2.34 -2.00 -4.21
C PHE A 55 -2.71 -1.45 -2.84
N LEU A 56 -3.97 -1.07 -2.66
CA LEU A 56 -4.54 -0.83 -1.34
C LEU A 56 -5.20 -2.10 -0.82
N VAL A 57 -4.88 -2.49 0.41
CA VAL A 57 -5.50 -3.62 1.09
C VAL A 57 -6.55 -3.09 2.07
N VAL A 58 -7.82 -3.47 1.88
CA VAL A 58 -8.93 -3.08 2.76
C VAL A 58 -9.64 -4.30 3.36
N ASP A 59 -10.27 -4.09 4.51
CA ASP A 59 -11.13 -5.07 5.16
C ASP A 59 -12.52 -5.06 4.49
N GLY A 60 -13.05 -6.22 4.10
CA GLY A 60 -14.38 -6.33 3.50
C GLY A 60 -15.52 -5.99 4.46
N MET A 61 -15.28 -6.00 5.77
CA MET A 61 -16.29 -5.69 6.79
C MET A 61 -16.49 -4.19 7.02
N THR A 62 -15.60 -3.31 6.53
CA THR A 62 -15.66 -1.86 6.81
C THR A 62 -16.64 -1.09 5.93
N GLY A 63 -17.29 -1.74 4.95
CA GLY A 63 -18.38 -1.15 4.16
C GLY A 63 -17.98 0.17 3.47
N GLN A 64 -18.71 1.25 3.76
CA GLN A 64 -18.50 2.58 3.16
C GLN A 64 -17.15 3.22 3.52
N ASP A 65 -16.57 2.87 4.67
CA ASP A 65 -15.26 3.41 5.08
C ASP A 65 -14.12 2.92 4.19
N ALA A 66 -14.25 1.70 3.63
CA ALA A 66 -13.32 1.18 2.64
C ALA A 66 -13.32 2.04 1.36
N VAL A 67 -14.50 2.48 0.91
CA VAL A 67 -14.65 3.33 -0.28
C VAL A 67 -14.02 4.70 -0.06
N ASN A 68 -14.27 5.33 1.10
CA ASN A 68 -13.68 6.62 1.44
C ASN A 68 -12.15 6.54 1.56
N SER A 69 -11.65 5.49 2.20
CA SER A 69 -10.21 5.24 2.32
C SER A 69 -9.59 5.04 0.94
N ALA A 70 -10.18 4.18 0.10
CA ALA A 70 -9.69 3.92 -1.25
C ALA A 70 -9.59 5.21 -2.09
N LYS A 71 -10.60 6.08 -1.98
CA LYS A 71 -10.57 7.38 -2.66
C LYS A 71 -9.40 8.25 -2.20
N ALA A 72 -9.21 8.41 -0.89
CA ALA A 72 -8.15 9.26 -0.35
C ALA A 72 -6.74 8.73 -0.67
N PHE A 73 -6.53 7.41 -0.59
CA PHE A 73 -5.26 6.81 -0.99
C PHE A 73 -5.02 6.93 -2.50
N ASN A 74 -6.06 6.77 -3.32
CA ASN A 74 -5.96 6.91 -4.77
C ASN A 74 -5.63 8.35 -5.20
N GLU A 75 -6.20 9.35 -4.54
CA GLU A 75 -5.87 10.77 -4.78
C GLU A 75 -4.39 11.09 -4.49
N ALA A 76 -3.76 10.36 -3.57
CA ALA A 76 -2.37 10.59 -3.19
C ALA A 76 -1.34 9.78 -3.99
N LEU A 77 -1.65 8.53 -4.33
CA LEU A 77 -0.68 7.54 -4.84
C LEU A 77 -1.00 6.98 -6.23
N GLU A 78 -2.17 7.27 -6.81
CA GLU A 78 -2.68 6.61 -8.02
C GLU A 78 -2.60 5.08 -7.94
N LEU A 79 -3.61 4.45 -7.33
CA LEU A 79 -3.63 3.01 -7.10
C LEU A 79 -3.95 2.22 -8.39
N ASP A 80 -3.27 1.11 -8.62
CA ASP A 80 -3.57 0.17 -9.70
C ASP A 80 -4.72 -0.79 -9.34
N GLY A 81 -4.95 -1.01 -8.05
CA GLY A 81 -6.01 -1.90 -7.61
C GLY A 81 -6.24 -1.91 -6.11
N VAL A 82 -7.31 -2.59 -5.73
CA VAL A 82 -7.72 -2.78 -4.33
C VAL A 82 -7.86 -4.28 -4.06
N ILE A 83 -7.28 -4.74 -2.96
CA ILE A 83 -7.41 -6.09 -2.45
C ILE A 83 -8.36 -6.05 -1.26
N MET A 84 -9.50 -6.71 -1.39
CA MET A 84 -10.45 -6.89 -0.28
C MET A 84 -10.14 -8.17 0.48
N THR A 85 -9.96 -8.04 1.80
CA THR A 85 -9.63 -9.14 2.71
C THR A 85 -10.79 -9.44 3.67
N LYS A 86 -10.70 -10.56 4.41
CA LYS A 86 -11.69 -10.98 5.42
C LYS A 86 -13.13 -11.13 4.89
N LEU A 87 -13.26 -11.58 3.64
CA LEU A 87 -14.56 -11.84 3.00
C LEU A 87 -15.27 -13.08 3.56
N ASP A 88 -14.58 -13.86 4.39
CA ASP A 88 -15.12 -14.99 5.14
C ASP A 88 -15.91 -14.58 6.39
N GLY A 89 -15.82 -13.31 6.80
CA GLY A 89 -16.65 -12.75 7.85
C GLY A 89 -18.11 -12.64 7.40
N ASP A 90 -19.05 -12.97 8.29
CA ASP A 90 -20.52 -12.93 8.08
C ASP A 90 -21.08 -11.50 7.88
N ALA A 91 -20.21 -10.55 7.53
CA ALA A 91 -20.57 -9.22 7.07
C ALA A 91 -21.20 -9.36 5.67
N ARG A 92 -22.50 -9.67 5.65
CA ARG A 92 -23.35 -9.33 4.50
C ARG A 92 -23.08 -7.86 4.20
N GLY A 93 -22.41 -7.59 3.09
CA GLY A 93 -21.93 -6.28 2.66
C GLY A 93 -23.04 -5.26 2.51
N GLY A 94 -23.54 -4.76 3.64
CA GLY A 94 -24.32 -3.55 3.76
C GLY A 94 -23.36 -2.38 3.73
N ALA A 95 -23.06 -1.94 2.52
CA ALA A 95 -22.90 -0.53 2.24
C ALA A 95 -24.28 0.16 2.35
#